data_AF-A0A938CVX6-F1
#
_entry.id   AF-A0A938CVX6-F1
#
_cell.length_a   1.000
_cell.length_b   1.000
_cell.length_c   1.000
_cell.angle_alpha   90.00
_cell.angle_beta   90.00
_cell.angle_gamma   90.00
#
_symmetry.space_group_name_H-M   'P 1'
#
loop_
_entity.id
_entity.type
_entity.pdbx_description
1 polymer ?
#
loop_
_entity_poly.entity_id
_entity_poly.type
_entity_poly.pdbx_seq_one_letter_code
_entity_poly.pdbx_strand_id
1 'polypeptide(L)'
;MNEQTKKDSTQQAKPVYRELVTIGGKNVVLAHNEPPVVNAGVLEMAEIFRMFNVFDEKFSPTNLDKADGTPLRLYTSDRVKVDVSKRRKHDMGFWHRNIDAHEIIFCVKGALKWETEMGVKIMHPGDMLFIPKGIGHRSMLCEDSTDDNVLIELKIADDLTYVGEDRK
;
A
#
# COMPACT_ATOMS: atom_id res chain seq x y z
N MET A 1 -57.63 32.44 -34.26
CA MET A 1 -56.29 33.03 -34.39
C MET A 1 -55.44 32.44 -33.27
N ASN A 2 -54.32 31.84 -33.64
CA ASN A 2 -53.46 31.00 -32.80
C ASN A 2 -52.85 31.78 -31.62
N GLU A 3 -52.86 31.17 -30.43
CA GLU A 3 -51.80 31.39 -29.45
C GLU A 3 -51.23 30.04 -29.00
N GLN A 4 -50.16 29.67 -29.69
CA GLN A 4 -49.16 28.71 -29.24
C GLN A 4 -48.55 29.20 -27.91
N THR A 5 -48.92 28.56 -26.81
CA THR A 5 -48.13 28.63 -25.58
C THR A 5 -46.96 27.66 -25.70
N LYS A 6 -45.79 28.23 -26.02
CA LYS A 6 -44.49 27.58 -25.99
C LYS A 6 -44.25 26.96 -24.60
N LYS A 7 -44.05 25.64 -24.56
CA LYS A 7 -43.44 24.97 -23.42
C LYS A 7 -41.96 25.36 -23.39
N ASP A 8 -41.60 26.26 -22.49
CA ASP A 8 -40.22 26.44 -22.05
C ASP A 8 -39.82 25.22 -21.22
N SER A 9 -39.25 24.22 -21.88
CA SER A 9 -38.44 23.21 -21.21
C SER A 9 -37.00 23.72 -21.20
N THR A 10 -36.59 24.41 -20.15
CA THR A 10 -35.16 24.57 -19.83
C THR A 10 -34.58 23.17 -19.60
N GLN A 11 -34.03 22.56 -20.65
CA GLN A 11 -33.17 21.40 -20.51
C GLN A 11 -31.95 21.83 -19.70
N GLN A 12 -31.90 21.45 -18.42
CA GLN A 12 -30.65 21.48 -17.67
C GLN A 12 -29.63 20.67 -18.47
N ALA A 13 -28.54 21.32 -18.88
CA ALA A 13 -27.43 20.65 -19.54
C ALA A 13 -26.96 19.50 -18.65
N LYS A 14 -26.91 18.29 -19.21
CA LYS A 14 -26.43 17.12 -18.47
C LYS A 14 -25.04 17.42 -17.90
N PRO A 15 -24.75 17.08 -16.63
CA PRO A 15 -23.43 17.26 -16.08
C PRO A 15 -22.41 16.49 -16.91
N VAL A 16 -21.34 17.17 -17.33
CA VAL A 16 -20.21 16.55 -18.02
C VAL A 16 -19.28 15.94 -16.97
N TYR A 17 -19.01 14.65 -17.09
CA TYR A 17 -18.06 13.95 -16.22
C TYR A 17 -16.64 14.16 -16.76
N ARG A 18 -15.74 14.63 -15.89
CA ARG A 18 -14.34 14.86 -16.23
C ARG A 18 -13.52 13.66 -15.79
N GLU A 19 -12.95 12.93 -16.74
CA GLU A 19 -11.99 11.87 -16.49
C GLU A 19 -10.56 12.39 -16.70
N LEU A 20 -9.68 12.12 -15.74
CA LEU A 20 -8.28 12.48 -15.81
C LEU A 20 -7.47 11.24 -16.20
N VAL A 21 -6.85 11.26 -17.38
CA VAL A 21 -5.98 10.18 -17.85
C VAL A 21 -4.54 10.66 -17.82
N THR A 22 -3.69 9.97 -17.06
CA THR A 22 -2.25 10.26 -17.00
C THR A 22 -1.51 9.40 -18.03
N ILE A 23 -0.95 10.04 -19.06
CA ILE A 23 -0.19 9.39 -20.14
C ILE A 23 1.23 9.94 -20.11
N GLY A 24 2.22 9.10 -19.80
CA GLY A 24 3.63 9.51 -19.75
C GLY A 24 3.88 10.71 -18.83
N GLY A 25 3.19 10.76 -17.68
CA GLY A 25 3.28 11.86 -16.72
C GLY A 25 2.54 13.14 -17.10
N LYS A 26 1.82 13.17 -18.23
CA LYS A 26 0.95 14.29 -18.63
C LYS A 26 -0.50 13.96 -18.41
N ASN A 27 -1.25 14.92 -17.89
CA ASN A 27 -2.68 14.81 -17.68
C ASN A 27 -3.44 15.20 -18.96
N VAL A 28 -4.25 14.28 -19.49
CA VAL A 28 -5.24 14.51 -20.55
C VAL A 28 -6.62 14.44 -19.91
N VAL A 29 -7.48 15.42 -20.18
CA VAL A 29 -8.84 15.48 -19.60
C VAL A 29 -9.84 15.08 -20.67
N LEU A 30 -10.56 13.99 -20.43
CA LEU A 30 -11.66 13.53 -21.26
C LEU A 30 -13.00 13.98 -20.68
N ALA A 31 -13.93 14.31 -21.55
CA ALA A 31 -15.30 14.68 -21.20
C ALA A 31 -16.23 13.51 -21.55
N HIS A 32 -16.98 13.03 -20.57
CA HIS A 32 -17.95 11.96 -20.75
C HIS A 32 -19.37 12.45 -20.46
N ASN A 33 -20.32 11.88 -21.20
CA ASN A 33 -21.74 12.10 -20.97
C ASN A 33 -22.26 11.29 -19.75
N GLU A 34 -21.53 10.24 -19.36
CA GLU A 34 -21.84 9.33 -18.24
C GLU A 34 -20.54 8.99 -17.48
N PRO A 35 -20.61 8.62 -16.19
CA PRO A 35 -19.41 8.30 -15.43
C PRO A 35 -18.83 6.94 -15.86
N PRO A 36 -17.50 6.72 -15.81
CA PRO A 36 -16.87 5.46 -16.25
C PRO A 36 -17.32 4.20 -15.52
N VAL A 37 -18.01 4.33 -14.38
CA VAL A 37 -18.64 3.22 -13.64
C VAL A 37 -19.86 2.64 -14.36
N VAL A 38 -20.49 3.42 -15.25
CA VAL A 38 -21.54 2.93 -16.15
C VAL A 38 -20.84 2.29 -17.35
N ASN A 39 -20.43 1.04 -17.15
CA ASN A 39 -19.83 0.19 -18.18
C ASN A 39 -20.45 -1.21 -18.16
N ALA A 40 -20.11 -2.06 -19.13
CA ALA A 40 -20.63 -3.42 -19.22
C ALA A 40 -19.96 -4.42 -18.25
N GLY A 41 -19.19 -3.93 -17.28
CA GLY A 41 -18.36 -4.73 -16.40
C GLY A 41 -17.05 -5.19 -17.05
N VAL A 42 -16.32 -6.03 -16.32
CA VAL A 42 -15.08 -6.67 -16.77
C VAL A 42 -15.42 -8.07 -17.26
N LEU A 43 -15.19 -8.35 -18.54
CA LEU A 43 -15.52 -9.65 -19.16
C LEU A 43 -14.45 -10.73 -18.88
N GLU A 44 -13.19 -10.32 -18.75
CA GLU A 44 -12.04 -11.21 -18.52
C GLU A 44 -11.09 -10.56 -17.52
N MET A 45 -10.35 -11.37 -16.75
CA MET A 45 -9.33 -10.90 -15.79
C MET A 45 -9.89 -10.01 -14.66
N ALA A 46 -11.15 -10.17 -14.27
CA ALA A 46 -11.74 -9.39 -13.17
C ALA A 46 -10.97 -9.56 -11.84
N GLU A 47 -10.28 -10.68 -11.66
CA GLU A 47 -9.47 -11.00 -10.49
C GLU A 47 -8.19 -10.18 -10.34
N ILE A 48 -7.80 -9.37 -11.33
CA ILE A 48 -6.68 -8.43 -11.18
C ILE A 48 -7.03 -7.33 -10.17
N PHE A 49 -8.31 -7.00 -10.02
CA PHE A 49 -8.82 -6.04 -9.04
C PHE A 49 -9.00 -6.73 -7.68
N ARG A 50 -7.89 -7.07 -7.02
CA ARG A 50 -7.90 -7.69 -5.68
C ARG A 50 -8.08 -6.64 -4.59
N MET A 51 -9.12 -6.80 -3.79
CA MET A 51 -9.28 -6.13 -2.51
C MET A 51 -9.37 -7.20 -1.42
N PHE A 52 -8.51 -7.12 -0.41
CA PHE A 52 -8.53 -8.06 0.71
C PHE A 52 -8.05 -7.38 2.00
N ASN A 53 -8.47 -7.96 3.13
CA ASN A 53 -8.03 -7.53 4.44
C ASN A 53 -6.76 -8.29 4.84
N VAL A 54 -5.63 -7.60 5.01
CA VAL A 54 -4.36 -8.21 5.44
C VAL A 54 -4.44 -8.83 6.84
N PHE A 55 -5.45 -8.47 7.63
CA PHE A 55 -5.69 -9.06 8.96
C PHE A 55 -6.41 -10.41 8.90
N ASP A 56 -6.95 -10.83 7.75
CA ASP A 56 -7.60 -12.14 7.63
C ASP A 56 -6.62 -13.27 7.97
N GLU A 57 -7.12 -14.32 8.64
CA GLU A 57 -6.33 -15.46 9.11
C GLU A 57 -5.57 -16.19 8.00
N LYS A 58 -6.12 -16.21 6.78
CA LYS A 58 -5.45 -16.82 5.62
C LYS A 58 -4.13 -16.13 5.26
N PHE A 59 -3.92 -14.89 5.69
CA PHE A 59 -2.66 -14.16 5.54
C PHE A 59 -1.82 -14.23 6.81
N SER A 60 -1.63 -15.44 7.35
CA SER A 60 -0.80 -15.68 8.54
C SER A 60 0.61 -16.07 8.12
N PRO A 61 1.61 -15.19 8.27
CA PRO A 61 3.00 -15.51 7.97
C PRO A 61 3.58 -16.45 9.04
N THR A 62 4.69 -17.11 8.72
CA THR A 62 5.33 -18.03 9.66
C THR A 62 5.99 -17.30 10.83
N ASN A 63 6.36 -16.02 10.66
CA ASN A 63 6.92 -15.19 11.72
C ASN A 63 5.91 -14.74 12.80
N LEU A 64 4.62 -15.08 12.64
CA LEU A 64 3.58 -14.79 13.63
C LEU A 64 3.99 -15.29 15.03
N ASP A 65 4.40 -16.56 15.06
CA ASP A 65 4.65 -17.33 16.28
C ASP A 65 6.02 -18.06 16.23
N LYS A 66 6.90 -17.73 15.28
CA LYS A 66 8.25 -18.31 15.19
C LYS A 66 9.31 -17.22 15.15
N ALA A 67 10.33 -17.36 16.01
CA ALA A 67 11.45 -16.42 16.06
C ALA A 67 12.20 -16.33 14.72
N ASP A 68 12.36 -17.46 14.04
CA ASP A 68 13.01 -17.65 12.73
C ASP A 68 12.04 -17.63 11.54
N GLY A 69 10.75 -17.40 11.80
CA GLY A 69 9.77 -17.35 10.73
C GLY A 69 10.00 -16.16 9.79
N THR A 70 9.44 -16.27 8.59
CA THR A 70 9.49 -15.25 7.55
C THR A 70 8.15 -14.54 7.37
N PRO A 71 8.16 -13.29 6.89
CA PRO A 71 6.98 -12.65 6.34
C PRO A 71 6.32 -13.48 5.21
N LEU A 72 5.05 -13.22 4.93
CA LEU A 72 4.28 -13.83 3.85
C LEU A 72 4.31 -12.92 2.62
N ARG A 73 4.75 -13.44 1.48
CA ARG A 73 4.72 -12.73 0.19
C ARG A 73 3.28 -12.54 -0.30
N LEU A 74 2.88 -11.30 -0.50
CA LEU A 74 1.58 -10.93 -1.09
C LEU A 74 1.70 -10.63 -2.60
N TYR A 75 2.75 -9.90 -2.99
CA TYR A 75 3.02 -9.55 -4.39
C TYR A 75 4.50 -9.67 -4.70
N THR A 76 4.84 -10.14 -5.90
CA THR A 76 6.22 -10.32 -6.33
C THR A 76 6.45 -9.85 -7.75
N SER A 77 7.64 -9.33 -8.00
CA SER A 77 8.22 -9.10 -9.32
C SER A 77 9.74 -9.18 -9.20
N ASP A 78 10.45 -8.96 -10.30
CA ASP A 78 11.92 -8.92 -10.32
C ASP A 78 12.49 -7.74 -9.53
N ARG A 79 11.72 -6.65 -9.38
CA ARG A 79 12.19 -5.40 -8.77
C ARG A 79 11.48 -5.04 -7.47
N VAL A 80 10.25 -5.52 -7.26
CA VAL A 80 9.43 -5.15 -6.11
C VAL A 80 8.78 -6.38 -5.49
N LYS A 81 8.84 -6.46 -4.17
CA LYS A 81 8.12 -7.46 -3.39
C LYS A 81 7.31 -6.75 -2.31
N VAL A 82 6.11 -7.25 -2.05
CA VAL A 82 5.25 -6.78 -0.96
C VAL A 82 4.97 -7.96 -0.06
N ASP A 83 5.35 -7.83 1.20
CA ASP A 83 5.19 -8.86 2.23
C ASP A 83 4.32 -8.34 3.37
N VAL A 84 3.60 -9.25 4.02
CA VAL A 84 2.98 -9.00 5.33
C VAL A 84 3.73 -9.76 6.41
N SER A 85 4.08 -9.02 7.46
CA SER A 85 4.83 -9.51 8.61
C SER A 85 3.94 -9.37 9.83
N LYS A 86 3.85 -10.43 10.63
CA LYS A 86 3.06 -10.43 11.87
C LYS A 86 3.94 -11.00 12.97
N ARG A 87 3.97 -10.40 14.15
CA ARG A 87 4.70 -10.94 15.32
C ARG A 87 3.85 -10.80 16.58
N ARG A 88 3.72 -11.89 17.33
CA ARG A 88 2.97 -11.90 18.60
C ARG A 88 3.81 -12.32 19.80
N LYS A 89 4.58 -13.41 19.65
CA LYS A 89 5.21 -14.10 20.80
C LYS A 89 6.72 -13.96 20.86
N HIS A 90 7.36 -13.84 19.71
CA HIS A 90 8.82 -13.92 19.63
C HIS A 90 9.40 -12.78 18.82
N ASP A 91 10.48 -12.25 19.38
CA ASP A 91 11.42 -11.40 18.65
C ASP A 91 11.99 -12.13 17.43
N MET A 92 12.47 -11.35 16.48
CA MET A 92 13.30 -11.86 15.42
C MET A 92 14.63 -12.33 16.02
N GLY A 93 14.82 -13.65 16.05
CA GLY A 93 15.97 -14.29 16.71
C GLY A 93 17.30 -14.12 15.98
N PHE A 94 17.34 -13.33 14.90
CA PHE A 94 18.50 -13.15 14.03
C PHE A 94 18.55 -11.72 13.49
N TRP A 95 19.73 -11.32 13.02
CA TRP A 95 19.90 -10.08 12.27
C TRP A 95 19.74 -10.35 10.78
N HIS A 96 18.95 -9.53 10.10
CA HIS A 96 18.76 -9.60 8.66
C HIS A 96 19.46 -8.44 7.97
N ARG A 97 20.13 -8.73 6.85
CA ARG A 97 20.78 -7.76 6.00
C ARG A 97 20.42 -8.09 4.56
N ASN A 98 19.58 -7.27 3.95
CA ASN A 98 19.21 -7.45 2.55
C ASN A 98 20.15 -6.64 1.67
N ILE A 99 20.98 -7.32 0.89
CA ILE A 99 21.94 -6.66 -0.02
C ILE A 99 21.28 -6.29 -1.36
N ASP A 100 20.17 -6.93 -1.70
CA ASP A 100 19.54 -6.84 -3.02
C ASP A 100 18.44 -5.79 -3.10
N ALA A 101 17.81 -5.44 -1.97
CA ALA A 101 16.69 -4.50 -1.95
C ALA A 101 16.71 -3.57 -0.73
N HIS A 102 16.26 -2.33 -0.95
CA HIS A 102 15.85 -1.45 0.13
C HIS A 102 14.54 -1.96 0.72
N GLU A 103 14.32 -1.74 2.02
CA GLU A 103 13.09 -2.14 2.68
C GLU A 103 12.35 -0.91 3.20
N ILE A 104 11.09 -0.75 2.81
CA ILE A 104 10.17 0.23 3.40
C ILE A 104 9.18 -0.55 4.25
N ILE A 105 9.20 -0.30 5.56
CA ILE A 105 8.38 -0.97 6.54
C ILE A 105 7.27 0.00 6.97
N PHE A 106 6.02 -0.44 6.91
CA PHE A 106 4.86 0.30 7.40
C PHE A 106 4.31 -0.41 8.61
N CYS A 107 4.16 0.28 9.73
CA CYS A 107 3.39 -0.26 10.84
C CYS A 107 1.92 0.09 10.64
N VAL A 108 1.07 -0.96 10.62
CA VAL A 108 -0.37 -0.81 10.35
C VAL A 108 -1.24 -1.27 11.53
N LYS A 109 -0.66 -2.01 12.49
CA LYS A 109 -1.32 -2.41 13.74
C LYS A 109 -0.27 -2.79 14.79
N GLY A 110 -0.57 -2.50 16.06
CA GLY A 110 0.31 -2.81 17.19
C GLY A 110 1.56 -1.94 17.20
N ALA A 111 2.63 -2.43 17.81
CA ALA A 111 3.92 -1.74 17.83
C ALA A 111 5.07 -2.75 17.86
N LEU A 112 6.20 -2.39 17.24
CA LEU A 112 7.43 -3.17 17.30
C LEU A 112 8.63 -2.25 17.47
N LYS A 113 9.57 -2.69 18.30
CA LYS A 113 10.91 -2.10 18.37
C LYS A 113 11.72 -2.60 17.18
N TRP A 114 12.26 -1.66 16.42
CA TRP A 114 13.16 -1.92 15.31
C TRP A 114 14.57 -1.52 15.69
N GLU A 115 15.49 -2.48 15.64
CA GLU A 115 16.91 -2.25 15.87
C GLU A 115 17.62 -2.27 14.52
N THR A 116 18.43 -1.25 14.25
CA THR A 116 19.25 -1.13 13.05
C THR A 116 20.67 -0.73 13.41
N GLU A 117 21.61 -0.87 12.47
CA GLU A 117 22.97 -0.33 12.62
C GLU A 117 22.99 1.20 12.85
N MET A 118 21.91 1.91 12.50
CA MET A 118 21.77 3.37 12.65
C MET A 118 21.03 3.79 13.92
N GLY A 119 20.64 2.83 14.76
CA GLY A 119 19.94 3.06 16.02
C GLY A 119 18.62 2.33 16.12
N VAL A 120 17.91 2.63 17.21
CA VAL A 120 16.69 1.95 17.63
C VAL A 120 15.49 2.90 17.52
N LYS A 121 14.37 2.39 17.02
CA LYS A 121 13.07 3.08 16.96
C LYS A 121 11.97 2.15 17.44
N ILE A 122 10.92 2.70 18.02
CA ILE A 122 9.65 1.99 18.22
C ILE A 122 8.73 2.50 17.14
N MET A 123 8.13 1.58 16.38
CA MET A 123 7.17 1.91 15.33
C MET A 123 5.75 1.68 15.84
N HIS A 124 4.88 2.65 15.58
CA HIS A 124 3.43 2.62 15.86
C HIS A 124 2.63 2.73 14.55
N PRO A 125 1.31 2.46 14.57
CA PRO A 125 0.51 2.52 13.36
C PRO A 125 0.55 3.91 12.71
N GLY A 126 0.89 3.95 11.42
CA GLY A 126 1.11 5.20 10.66
C GLY A 126 2.60 5.52 10.44
N ASP A 127 3.51 4.89 11.18
CA ASP A 127 4.94 5.06 10.97
C ASP A 127 5.42 4.30 9.72
N MET A 128 6.39 4.92 9.03
CA MET A 128 7.12 4.34 7.92
C MET A 128 8.63 4.39 8.20
N LEU A 129 9.31 3.25 8.11
CA LEU A 129 10.76 3.13 8.27
C LEU A 129 11.40 2.73 6.94
N PHE A 130 12.38 3.50 6.50
CA PHE A 130 13.23 3.15 5.37
C PHE A 130 14.54 2.51 5.87
N ILE A 131 14.85 1.33 5.34
CA ILE A 131 16.07 0.59 5.62
C ILE A 131 16.85 0.45 4.31
N PRO A 132 17.99 1.13 4.16
CA PRO A 132 18.80 1.00 2.97
C PRO A 132 19.32 -0.43 2.74
N LYS A 133 19.56 -0.78 1.46
CA LYS A 133 20.32 -1.99 1.10
C LYS A 133 21.58 -2.10 1.94
N GLY A 134 21.83 -3.30 2.45
CA GLY A 134 23.01 -3.60 3.22
C GLY A 134 22.95 -3.16 4.69
N ILE A 135 21.87 -2.54 5.19
CA ILE A 135 21.76 -2.20 6.61
C ILE A 135 21.22 -3.39 7.42
N GLY A 136 22.01 -3.81 8.41
CA GLY A 136 21.61 -4.84 9.35
C GLY A 136 20.49 -4.37 10.26
N HIS A 137 19.43 -5.17 10.40
CA HIS A 137 18.30 -4.86 11.26
C HIS A 137 17.59 -6.10 11.81
N ARG A 138 16.74 -5.89 12.80
CA ARG A 138 15.80 -6.89 13.31
C ARG A 138 14.60 -6.23 14.00
N SER A 139 13.49 -6.97 14.06
CA SER A 139 12.26 -6.54 14.72
C SER A 139 12.00 -7.31 16.01
N MET A 140 11.60 -6.61 17.05
CA MET A 140 11.40 -7.16 18.39
C MET A 140 10.13 -6.61 19.01
N LEU A 141 9.54 -7.38 19.90
CA LEU A 141 8.46 -6.93 20.76
C LEU A 141 8.97 -5.83 21.70
N CYS A 142 8.05 -4.98 22.14
CA CYS A 142 8.28 -3.93 23.11
C CYS A 142 7.09 -3.80 24.06
N GLU A 143 7.22 -2.92 25.03
CA GLU A 143 6.15 -2.60 25.99
C GLU A 143 4.84 -2.12 25.32
N ASP A 144 4.94 -1.46 24.17
CA ASP A 144 3.77 -1.03 23.39
C ASP A 144 3.22 -2.11 22.45
N SER A 145 3.88 -3.28 22.35
CA SER A 145 3.40 -4.35 21.48
C SER A 145 2.05 -4.88 21.97
N THR A 146 1.20 -5.21 21.01
CA THR A 146 -0.12 -5.80 21.28
C THR A 146 -0.12 -7.28 20.93
N ASP A 147 -1.26 -7.96 21.13
CA ASP A 147 -1.48 -9.32 20.66
C ASP A 147 -1.38 -9.46 19.14
N ASP A 148 -1.40 -8.35 18.39
CA ASP A 148 -1.25 -8.31 16.94
C ASP A 148 -0.37 -7.15 16.49
N ASN A 149 0.89 -7.45 16.18
CA ASN A 149 1.79 -6.46 15.59
C ASN A 149 1.96 -6.80 14.11
N VAL A 150 1.47 -5.91 13.25
CA VAL A 150 1.35 -6.15 11.81
C VAL A 150 2.07 -5.06 11.05
N LEU A 151 2.94 -5.49 10.15
CA LEU A 151 3.71 -4.63 9.28
C LEU A 151 3.50 -5.04 7.82
N ILE A 152 3.57 -4.05 6.95
CA ILE A 152 3.71 -4.26 5.50
C ILE A 152 5.13 -3.89 5.11
N GLU A 153 5.79 -4.80 4.41
CA GLU A 153 7.18 -4.61 3.99
C GLU A 153 7.23 -4.52 2.46
N LEU A 154 7.72 -3.41 1.93
CA LEU A 154 8.05 -3.26 0.52
C LEU A 154 9.55 -3.45 0.35
N LYS A 155 9.94 -4.40 -0.48
CA LYS A 155 11.35 -4.62 -0.86
C LYS A 155 11.54 -4.13 -2.29
N ILE A 156 12.36 -3.11 -2.48
CA ILE A 156 12.56 -2.44 -3.77
C ILE A 156 14.03 -2.56 -4.18
N ALA A 157 14.28 -3.22 -5.31
CA ALA A 157 15.61 -3.46 -5.85
C ALA A 157 16.20 -2.22 -6.55
N ASP A 158 15.36 -1.31 -7.04
CA ASP A 158 15.82 -0.08 -7.66
C ASP A 158 16.27 0.94 -6.61
N ASP A 159 17.09 1.90 -7.02
CA ASP A 159 17.51 2.99 -6.14
C ASP A 159 16.35 3.97 -5.93
N LEU A 160 16.26 4.51 -4.72
CA LEU A 160 15.17 5.38 -4.28
C LEU A 160 15.70 6.75 -3.88
N THR A 161 14.97 7.79 -4.27
CA THR A 161 15.19 9.16 -3.84
C THR A 161 14.06 9.58 -2.90
N TYR A 162 14.40 10.06 -1.71
CA TYR A 162 13.41 10.65 -0.80
C TYR A 162 13.04 12.05 -1.28
N VAL A 163 11.75 12.27 -1.55
CA VAL A 163 11.19 13.54 -2.04
C VAL A 163 10.02 14.04 -1.18
N GLY A 164 9.85 13.48 0.03
CA GLY A 164 8.68 13.73 0.87
C GLY A 164 8.54 15.17 1.37
N GLU A 165 9.66 15.91 1.46
CA GLU A 165 9.70 17.31 1.90
C GLU A 165 9.85 18.29 0.72
N ASP A 166 9.91 17.80 -0.52
CA ASP A 166 9.96 18.63 -1.72
C ASP A 166 8.56 19.17 -2.02
N ARG A 167 8.12 20.16 -1.23
CA ARG A 167 6.88 20.86 -1.49
C ARG A 167 7.04 21.73 -2.74
N LYS A 168 6.38 21.32 -3.84
CA LYS A 168 6.08 22.20 -4.99
C LYS A 168 4.82 23.00 -4.72
#